data_AF-A0A1S6H6S3-F1
#
_entry.id   AF-A0A1S6H6S3-F1
#
_cell.length_a   1.000
_cell.length_b   1.000
_cell.length_c   1.000
_cell.angle_alpha   90.00
_cell.angle_beta   90.00
_cell.angle_gamma   90.00
#
_symmetry.space_group_name_H-M   'P 1'
#
loop_
_entity.id
_entity.type
_entity.pdbx_description
1 polymer ?
#
loop_
_entity_poly.entity_id
_entity_poly.type
_entity_poly.pdbx_seq_one_letter_code
_entity_poly.pdbx_strand_id
1 'polypeptide(L)'
;MKKPYEKLVGKIGDLKVWVVNGKYVRDKLNEEFTNCGEHYVFPFIPKNELWLDHEFGTKDEKYYIDYLLTEHKLMSEGYSYEKAWKEANRVQKREREKEKEFKKLKKNKNYKLIKKIHKRLLKEYSNFLQVWTVDGKIVREMFFIDFVEGGHDKVYSFVPEGEIWIDDDVSQKERKFILLHEAHERYLMSKGKNYRHSHRSASKIEHDCRIKKRNIDLEIKNEIKKNDELIKKKRNKGYLHY
;
A
#
# COMPACT_ATOMS: atom_id res chain seq x y z
N MET A 1 18.15 15.94 14.70
CA MET A 1 18.69 14.89 13.82
C MET A 1 18.67 15.38 12.38
N LYS A 2 19.63 14.97 11.55
CA LYS A 2 19.62 15.28 10.11
C LYS A 2 18.53 14.44 9.43
N LYS A 3 17.81 15.01 8.46
CA LYS A 3 16.86 14.23 7.64
C LYS A 3 17.59 13.06 6.96
N PRO A 4 16.93 11.90 6.75
CA PRO A 4 15.50 11.63 7.00
C PRO A 4 15.18 11.08 8.40
N TYR A 5 16.16 10.97 9.31
CA TYR A 5 15.96 10.33 10.60
C TYR A 5 15.04 11.11 11.53
N GLU A 6 14.11 10.39 12.18
CA GLU A 6 13.22 10.96 13.18
C GLU A 6 13.40 10.33 14.57
N LYS A 7 13.50 9.00 14.65
CA LYS A 7 13.66 8.29 15.94
C LYS A 7 14.46 7.00 15.77
N LEU A 8 15.40 6.73 16.69
CA LEU A 8 16.02 5.41 16.82
C LEU A 8 15.07 4.51 17.61
N VAL A 9 14.63 3.40 17.01
CA VAL A 9 13.80 2.39 17.67
C VAL A 9 14.65 1.50 18.56
N GLY A 10 15.80 1.05 18.03
CA GLY A 10 16.70 0.16 18.75
C GLY A 10 17.88 -0.32 17.92
N LYS A 11 18.65 -1.24 18.49
CA LYS A 11 19.80 -1.89 17.85
C LYS A 11 19.65 -3.41 17.99
N ILE A 12 19.86 -4.13 16.90
CA ILE A 12 19.79 -5.60 16.84
C ILE A 12 21.08 -6.10 16.21
N GLY A 13 21.96 -6.72 17.01
CA GLY A 13 23.33 -6.98 16.56
C GLY A 13 24.00 -5.66 16.20
N ASP A 14 24.53 -5.52 14.98
CA ASP A 14 25.10 -4.27 14.47
C ASP A 14 24.12 -3.39 13.69
N LEU A 15 22.90 -3.86 13.45
CA LEU A 15 21.86 -3.14 12.73
C LEU A 15 21.15 -2.13 13.63
N LYS A 16 20.96 -0.91 13.13
CA LYS A 16 20.13 0.12 13.76
C LYS A 16 18.77 0.17 13.08
N VAL A 17 17.71 0.18 13.89
CA VAL A 17 16.34 0.33 13.39
C VAL A 17 15.91 1.78 13.60
N TRP A 18 15.62 2.49 12.51
CA TRP A 18 15.22 3.88 12.52
C TRP A 18 13.78 4.05 12.03
N VAL A 19 13.01 4.89 12.72
CA VAL A 19 11.85 5.55 12.11
C VAL A 19 12.35 6.77 11.35
N VAL A 20 11.93 6.89 10.09
CA VAL A 20 12.32 7.96 9.17
C VAL A 20 11.10 8.71 8.62
N ASN A 21 11.35 9.92 8.16
CA ASN A 21 10.36 10.72 7.43
C ASN A 21 10.16 10.13 6.02
N GLY A 22 9.25 9.17 5.85
CA GLY A 22 9.08 8.52 4.56
C GLY A 22 8.62 9.46 3.45
N LYS A 23 7.84 10.49 3.77
CA LYS A 23 7.54 11.57 2.81
C LYS A 23 8.80 12.20 2.23
N TYR A 24 9.79 12.53 3.08
CA TYR A 24 11.06 13.06 2.59
C TYR A 24 11.80 12.05 1.71
N VAL A 25 11.78 10.76 2.09
CA VAL A 25 12.39 9.68 1.29
C VAL A 25 11.73 9.61 -0.10
N ARG A 26 10.40 9.55 -0.18
CA ARG A 26 9.64 9.54 -1.44
C ARG A 26 9.86 10.80 -2.28
N ASP A 27 9.89 11.97 -1.64
CA ASP A 27 10.04 13.25 -2.36
C ASP A 27 11.47 13.49 -2.88
N LYS A 28 12.50 12.90 -2.25
CA LYS A 28 13.91 13.28 -2.46
C LYS A 28 14.87 12.16 -2.82
N LEU A 29 14.56 10.92 -2.44
CA LEU A 29 15.48 9.79 -2.59
C LEU A 29 14.91 8.76 -3.55
N ASN A 30 13.69 8.28 -3.31
CA ASN A 30 13.06 7.25 -4.13
C ASN A 30 11.55 7.19 -3.88
N GLU A 31 10.75 7.44 -4.92
CA GLU A 31 9.29 7.48 -4.88
C GLU A 31 8.63 6.14 -4.52
N GLU A 32 9.31 5.02 -4.71
CA GLU A 32 8.80 3.67 -4.42
C GLU A 32 9.06 3.22 -2.97
N PHE A 33 9.61 4.10 -2.10
CA PHE A 33 9.76 3.81 -0.69
C PHE A 33 8.40 3.88 0.04
N THR A 34 7.87 2.72 0.43
CA THR A 34 6.55 2.59 1.08
C THR A 34 6.68 2.53 2.62
N ASN A 35 6.46 1.35 3.22
CA ASN A 35 6.34 1.18 4.68
C ASN A 35 7.69 1.02 5.38
N CYS A 36 8.65 0.37 4.71
CA CYS A 36 9.97 0.10 5.22
C CYS A 36 10.96 -0.23 4.11
N GLY A 37 12.25 -0.23 4.44
CA GLY A 37 13.30 -0.64 3.51
C GLY A 37 14.66 -0.84 4.17
N GLU A 38 15.56 -1.50 3.44
CA GLU A 38 16.94 -1.76 3.84
C GLU A 38 17.91 -1.53 2.66
N HIS A 39 19.22 -1.65 2.92
CA HIS A 39 20.29 -1.29 1.98
C HIS A 39 20.28 -2.04 0.64
N TYR A 40 20.03 -3.35 0.63
CA TYR A 40 20.13 -4.15 -0.58
C TYR A 40 18.99 -3.88 -1.57
N VAL A 41 17.81 -3.51 -1.07
CA VAL A 41 16.68 -3.03 -1.86
C VAL A 41 16.81 -1.54 -2.19
N PHE A 42 17.25 -0.73 -1.23
CA PHE A 42 17.43 0.71 -1.37
C PHE A 42 18.87 1.12 -1.05
N PRO A 43 19.78 1.18 -2.05
CA PRO A 43 21.21 1.42 -1.84
C PRO A 43 21.57 2.74 -1.16
N PHE A 44 20.64 3.70 -1.10
CA PHE A 44 20.81 4.96 -0.36
C PHE A 44 20.67 4.79 1.16
N ILE A 45 20.08 3.69 1.64
CA ILE A 45 20.00 3.33 3.05
C ILE A 45 21.37 2.78 3.47
N PRO A 46 21.97 3.21 4.60
CA PRO A 46 23.24 2.68 5.05
C PRO A 46 23.19 1.16 5.32
N LYS A 47 24.29 0.45 5.03
CA LYS A 47 24.41 -1.03 5.15
C LYS A 47 23.98 -1.60 6.51
N ASN A 48 24.16 -0.82 7.57
CA ASN A 48 23.88 -1.21 8.95
C ASN A 48 22.57 -0.62 9.48
N GLU A 49 21.64 -0.24 8.61
CA GLU A 49 20.39 0.39 8.99
C GLU A 49 19.17 -0.27 8.34
N LEU A 50 18.09 -0.34 9.12
CA LEU A 50 16.76 -0.72 8.68
C LEU A 50 15.85 0.48 8.92
N TRP A 51 15.11 0.90 7.89
CA TRP A 51 14.27 2.09 7.96
C TRP A 51 12.79 1.70 7.96
N LEU A 52 12.05 2.24 8.92
CA LEU A 52 10.59 2.19 9.00
C LEU A 52 10.06 3.59 8.68
N ASP A 53 9.08 3.70 7.80
CA ASP A 53 8.38 4.97 7.60
C ASP A 53 7.55 5.30 8.85
N HIS A 54 7.69 6.53 9.36
CA HIS A 54 6.81 7.07 10.40
C HIS A 54 5.34 6.82 10.08
N GLU A 55 4.94 7.02 8.83
CA GLU A 55 3.55 6.88 8.42
C GLU A 55 3.04 5.43 8.57
N PHE A 56 3.91 4.43 8.69
CA PHE A 56 3.51 3.01 8.69
C PHE A 56 3.94 2.22 9.96
N GLY A 57 4.29 2.93 11.04
CA GLY A 57 5.09 2.36 12.12
C GLY A 57 4.41 1.92 13.42
N THR A 58 3.09 2.04 13.64
CA THR A 58 2.56 1.82 15.01
C THR A 58 1.92 0.45 15.28
N LYS A 59 1.20 -0.13 14.32
CA LYS A 59 0.47 -1.40 14.55
C LYS A 59 1.26 -2.64 14.15
N ASP A 60 2.06 -2.52 13.10
CA ASP A 60 2.75 -3.64 12.45
C ASP A 60 4.29 -3.56 12.60
N GLU A 61 4.82 -2.67 13.44
CA GLU A 61 6.27 -2.41 13.58
C GLU A 61 7.11 -3.69 13.69
N LYS A 62 6.72 -4.59 14.60
CA LYS A 62 7.41 -5.86 14.84
C LYS A 62 7.49 -6.73 13.57
N TYR A 63 6.43 -6.72 12.76
CA TYR A 63 6.34 -7.52 11.53
C TYR A 63 7.21 -6.96 10.41
N TYR A 64 7.36 -5.64 10.34
CA TYR A 64 8.30 -5.01 9.42
C TYR A 64 9.74 -5.22 9.87
N ILE A 65 10.03 -5.17 11.16
CA ILE A 65 11.37 -5.46 11.69
C ILE A 65 11.77 -6.92 11.38
N ASP A 66 10.90 -7.90 11.67
CA ASP A 66 11.18 -9.32 11.37
C ASP A 66 11.38 -9.57 9.86
N TYR A 67 10.58 -8.90 9.03
CA TYR A 67 10.71 -8.93 7.58
C TYR A 67 12.09 -8.40 7.14
N LEU A 68 12.45 -7.18 7.55
CA LEU A 68 13.69 -6.51 7.15
C LEU A 68 14.92 -7.26 7.65
N LEU A 69 14.89 -7.80 8.87
CA LEU A 69 15.98 -8.63 9.39
C LEU A 69 16.19 -9.88 8.55
N THR A 70 15.12 -10.54 8.14
CA THR A 70 15.18 -11.75 7.32
C THR A 70 15.70 -11.44 5.91
N GLU A 71 15.16 -10.38 5.29
CA GLU A 71 15.55 -9.93 3.95
C GLU A 71 17.02 -9.50 3.93
N HIS A 72 17.42 -8.59 4.82
CA HIS A 72 18.78 -8.09 4.94
C HIS A 72 19.78 -9.23 5.17
N LYS A 73 19.49 -10.16 6.09
CA LYS A 73 20.34 -11.31 6.34
C LYS A 73 20.57 -12.13 5.08
N LEU A 74 19.49 -12.54 4.40
CA LEU A 74 19.59 -13.39 3.22
C LEU A 74 20.30 -12.67 2.07
N MET A 75 20.01 -11.39 1.84
CA MET A 75 20.68 -10.63 0.79
C MET A 75 22.16 -10.39 1.11
N SER A 76 22.52 -10.23 2.39
CA SER A 76 23.91 -10.13 2.83
C SER A 76 24.72 -11.42 2.62
N GLU A 77 24.04 -12.57 2.65
CA GLU A 77 24.60 -13.90 2.35
C GLU A 77 24.65 -14.19 0.83
N GLY A 78 24.23 -13.25 -0.01
CA GLY A 78 24.28 -13.37 -1.48
C GLY A 78 23.09 -14.07 -2.12
N TYR A 79 22.00 -14.31 -1.37
CA TYR A 79 20.76 -14.80 -1.97
C TYR A 79 20.08 -13.74 -2.84
N SER A 80 19.34 -14.20 -3.85
CA SER A 80 18.57 -13.30 -4.72
C SER A 80 17.46 -12.58 -3.94
N TYR A 81 17.12 -11.37 -4.38
CA TYR A 81 16.00 -10.59 -3.84
C TYR A 81 14.70 -11.41 -3.78
N GLU A 82 14.35 -12.11 -4.87
CA GLU A 82 13.14 -12.92 -4.92
C GLU A 82 13.10 -13.99 -3.81
N LYS A 83 14.24 -14.63 -3.52
CA LYS A 83 14.32 -15.62 -2.45
C LYS A 83 14.21 -14.97 -1.08
N ALA A 84 14.93 -13.86 -0.87
CA ALA A 84 14.90 -13.11 0.38
C ALA A 84 13.47 -12.61 0.70
N TRP A 85 12.81 -11.99 -0.29
CA TRP A 85 11.44 -11.51 -0.22
C TRP A 85 10.44 -12.64 0.14
N LYS A 86 10.52 -13.79 -0.54
CA LYS A 86 9.65 -14.95 -0.24
C LYS A 86 9.82 -15.46 1.19
N GLU A 87 11.05 -15.55 1.68
CA GLU A 87 11.33 -16.02 3.03
C GLU A 87 10.92 -15.00 4.09
N ALA A 88 11.18 -13.72 3.88
CA ALA A 88 10.75 -12.63 4.76
C ALA A 88 9.22 -12.61 4.90
N ASN A 89 8.49 -12.74 3.78
CA ASN A 89 7.03 -12.87 3.79
C ASN A 89 6.54 -14.12 4.51
N ARG A 90 7.25 -15.25 4.39
CA ARG A 90 6.92 -16.47 5.12
C ARG A 90 7.09 -16.30 6.64
N VAL A 91 8.16 -15.64 7.07
CA VAL A 91 8.40 -15.32 8.49
C VAL A 91 7.29 -14.42 9.01
N GLN A 92 7.02 -13.32 8.32
CA GLN A 92 5.99 -12.37 8.73
C GLN A 92 4.62 -13.04 8.85
N LYS A 93 4.25 -13.86 7.86
CA LYS A 93 2.99 -14.61 7.87
C LYS A 93 2.89 -15.52 9.10
N ARG A 94 3.95 -16.26 9.42
CA ARG A 94 3.97 -17.17 10.58
C ARG A 94 3.78 -16.43 11.88
N GLU A 95 4.40 -15.27 12.05
CA GLU A 95 4.24 -14.49 13.28
C GLU A 95 2.81 -13.93 13.40
N ARG A 96 2.21 -13.45 12.29
CA ARG A 96 0.81 -12.99 12.26
C ARG A 96 -0.17 -14.12 12.59
N GLU A 97 0.06 -15.32 12.07
CA GLU A 97 -0.80 -16.50 12.30
C GLU A 97 -0.84 -16.97 13.78
N LYS A 98 0.16 -16.60 14.58
CA LYS A 98 0.18 -16.89 16.02
C LYS A 98 -0.80 -16.01 16.81
N GLU A 99 -1.20 -14.86 16.27
CA GLU A 99 -2.09 -13.94 16.98
C GLU A 99 -3.48 -14.55 17.23
N LYS A 100 -4.04 -14.26 18.41
CA LYS A 100 -5.39 -14.71 18.76
C LYS A 100 -6.44 -14.10 17.82
N GLU A 101 -6.22 -12.88 17.34
CA GLU A 101 -7.12 -12.18 16.42
C GLU A 101 -7.20 -12.89 15.07
N PHE A 102 -6.06 -13.26 14.49
CA PHE A 102 -5.99 -14.04 13.26
C PHE A 102 -6.84 -15.31 13.34
N LYS A 103 -6.70 -16.09 14.41
CA LYS A 103 -7.47 -17.34 14.62
C LYS A 103 -8.98 -17.11 14.69
N LYS A 104 -9.43 -15.94 15.18
CA LYS A 104 -10.85 -15.54 15.18
C LYS A 104 -11.30 -15.11 13.79
N LEU A 105 -10.47 -14.40 13.03
CA LEU A 105 -10.79 -13.92 11.69
C LEU A 105 -10.93 -15.07 10.69
N LYS A 106 -10.03 -16.06 10.76
CA LYS A 106 -10.03 -17.26 9.89
C LYS A 106 -11.33 -18.07 9.93
N LYS A 107 -12.13 -17.94 10.98
CA LYS A 107 -13.45 -18.62 11.11
C LYS A 107 -14.60 -17.89 10.41
N ASN A 108 -14.39 -16.66 9.93
CA ASN A 108 -15.45 -15.85 9.33
C ASN A 108 -15.63 -16.16 7.84
N LYS A 109 -16.88 -16.07 7.36
CA LYS A 109 -17.18 -16.06 5.92
C LYS A 109 -16.70 -14.75 5.28
N ASN A 110 -16.24 -14.80 4.03
CA ASN A 110 -15.66 -13.66 3.30
C ASN A 110 -16.49 -12.37 3.37
N TYR A 111 -17.80 -12.42 3.12
CA TYR A 111 -18.63 -11.21 3.15
C TYR A 111 -18.70 -10.54 4.54
N LYS A 112 -18.61 -11.31 5.63
CA LYS A 112 -18.54 -10.75 7.00
C LYS A 112 -17.19 -10.12 7.26
N LEU A 113 -16.14 -10.61 6.60
CA LEU A 113 -14.80 -10.08 6.70
C LEU A 113 -14.67 -8.75 5.95
N ILE A 114 -15.21 -8.64 4.74
CA ILE A 114 -15.26 -7.37 3.99
C ILE A 114 -15.93 -6.26 4.80
N LYS A 115 -17.08 -6.55 5.44
CA LYS A 115 -17.75 -5.58 6.33
C LYS A 115 -16.91 -5.14 7.53
N LYS A 116 -15.98 -5.98 8.01
CA LYS A 116 -15.05 -5.62 9.10
C LYS A 116 -13.85 -4.83 8.58
N ILE A 117 -13.45 -5.07 7.33
CA ILE A 117 -12.35 -4.37 6.67
C ILE A 117 -12.76 -2.93 6.36
N HIS A 118 -13.98 -2.70 5.87
CA HIS A 118 -14.49 -1.36 5.60
C HIS A 118 -14.61 -0.52 6.88
N LYS A 119 -13.72 0.46 7.07
CA LYS A 119 -13.77 1.34 8.25
C LYS A 119 -14.59 2.60 8.00
N ARG A 120 -14.31 3.30 6.89
CA ARG A 120 -15.00 4.56 6.55
C ARG A 120 -15.06 4.77 5.04
N LEU A 121 -16.27 5.01 4.55
CA LEU A 121 -16.53 5.42 3.17
C LEU A 121 -16.27 6.92 3.01
N LEU A 122 -15.41 7.28 2.06
CA LEU A 122 -15.11 8.66 1.69
C LEU A 122 -16.10 9.12 0.62
N LYS A 123 -17.33 9.43 1.06
CA LYS A 123 -18.47 9.77 0.20
C LYS A 123 -18.25 11.05 -0.63
N GLU A 124 -17.31 11.90 -0.23
CA GLU A 124 -16.97 13.13 -0.91
C GLU A 124 -16.42 12.93 -2.33
N TYR A 125 -15.89 11.74 -2.65
CA TYR A 125 -15.28 11.49 -3.94
C TYR A 125 -16.30 11.06 -5.01
N SER A 126 -17.17 10.09 -4.70
CA SER A 126 -18.12 9.57 -5.69
C SER A 126 -19.25 8.73 -5.07
N ASN A 127 -20.37 8.68 -5.80
CA ASN A 127 -21.50 7.78 -5.54
C ASN A 127 -21.44 6.46 -6.34
N PHE A 128 -20.50 6.32 -7.27
CA PHE A 128 -20.36 5.16 -8.16
C PHE A 128 -19.09 4.37 -7.84
N LEU A 129 -17.92 5.01 -7.88
CA LEU A 129 -16.66 4.46 -7.41
C LEU A 129 -16.55 4.69 -5.90
N GLN A 130 -16.63 3.62 -5.11
CA GLN A 130 -16.56 3.74 -3.65
C GLN A 130 -15.12 3.74 -3.19
N VAL A 131 -14.74 4.79 -2.45
CA VAL A 131 -13.40 4.90 -1.86
C VAL A 131 -13.50 4.64 -0.36
N TRP A 132 -12.86 3.58 0.11
CA TRP A 132 -12.88 3.17 1.51
C TRP A 132 -11.51 3.36 2.15
N THR A 133 -11.47 3.95 3.35
CA THR A 133 -10.36 3.62 4.26
C THR A 133 -10.66 2.27 4.90
N VAL A 134 -9.69 1.37 4.88
CA VAL A 134 -9.85 -0.02 5.29
C VAL A 134 -8.89 -0.42 6.40
N ASP A 135 -9.24 -1.46 7.16
CA ASP A 135 -8.33 -2.07 8.14
C ASP A 135 -7.22 -2.85 7.42
N GLY A 136 -6.09 -2.20 7.18
CA GLY A 136 -4.97 -2.77 6.42
C GLY A 136 -4.40 -4.02 7.09
N LYS A 137 -4.41 -4.07 8.43
CA LYS A 137 -3.98 -5.24 9.20
C LYS A 137 -4.80 -6.48 8.85
N ILE A 138 -6.13 -6.36 8.84
CA ILE A 138 -7.01 -7.47 8.47
C ILE A 138 -6.78 -7.90 7.01
N VAL A 139 -6.54 -6.94 6.10
CA VAL A 139 -6.24 -7.26 4.69
C VAL A 139 -4.95 -8.07 4.58
N ARG A 140 -3.87 -7.65 5.26
CA ARG A 140 -2.58 -8.36 5.29
C ARG A 140 -2.66 -9.74 5.91
N GLU A 141 -3.44 -9.87 6.97
CA GLU A 141 -3.66 -11.15 7.64
C GLU A 141 -4.45 -12.13 6.77
N MET A 142 -5.51 -11.67 6.12
CA MET A 142 -6.51 -12.59 5.55
C MET A 142 -6.40 -12.77 4.04
N PHE A 143 -5.83 -11.80 3.32
CA PHE A 143 -5.87 -11.77 1.87
C PHE A 143 -4.49 -11.67 1.25
N PHE A 144 -3.74 -10.61 1.58
CA PHE A 144 -2.50 -10.31 0.88
C PHE A 144 -1.52 -9.57 1.78
N ILE A 145 -0.46 -10.27 2.18
CA ILE A 145 0.51 -9.78 3.17
C ILE A 145 1.27 -8.53 2.70
N ASP A 146 1.47 -8.39 1.38
CA ASP A 146 2.09 -7.22 0.77
C ASP A 146 1.07 -6.10 0.45
N PHE A 147 -0.15 -6.15 1.01
CA PHE A 147 -1.08 -5.04 0.92
C PHE A 147 -0.52 -3.84 1.70
N VAL A 148 0.00 -2.90 0.92
CA VAL A 148 0.71 -1.71 1.36
C VAL A 148 0.03 -0.51 0.69
N GLU A 149 -0.26 0.53 1.47
CA GLU A 149 -0.89 1.78 1.03
C GLU A 149 -2.35 1.68 0.54
N GLY A 150 -2.61 0.93 -0.53
CA GLY A 150 -3.90 0.89 -1.19
C GLY A 150 -4.05 -0.21 -2.24
N GLY A 151 -5.21 -0.24 -2.89
CA GLY A 151 -5.49 -1.19 -3.95
C GLY A 151 -6.92 -1.11 -4.48
N HIS A 152 -7.18 -1.76 -5.60
CA HIS A 152 -8.51 -1.75 -6.22
C HIS A 152 -8.91 -3.07 -6.91
N ASP A 153 -10.21 -3.19 -7.24
CA ASP A 153 -10.85 -4.36 -7.84
C ASP A 153 -10.22 -4.88 -9.14
N LYS A 154 -9.50 -4.05 -9.90
CA LYS A 154 -8.79 -4.49 -11.12
C LYS A 154 -7.43 -5.14 -10.88
N VAL A 155 -6.86 -5.01 -9.68
CA VAL A 155 -5.60 -5.66 -9.29
C VAL A 155 -5.90 -6.81 -8.35
N TYR A 156 -6.76 -6.58 -7.36
CA TYR A 156 -7.04 -7.53 -6.30
C TYR A 156 -8.45 -8.10 -6.42
N SER A 157 -8.54 -9.41 -6.65
CA SER A 157 -9.82 -10.13 -6.77
C SER A 157 -10.64 -10.16 -5.48
N PHE A 158 -10.02 -9.91 -4.33
CA PHE A 158 -10.69 -9.80 -3.04
C PHE A 158 -11.31 -8.42 -2.78
N VAL A 159 -10.94 -7.40 -3.56
CA VAL A 159 -11.56 -6.07 -3.49
C VAL A 159 -12.86 -6.10 -4.30
N PRO A 160 -14.02 -5.76 -3.71
CA PRO A 160 -15.29 -5.77 -4.43
C PRO A 160 -15.28 -4.86 -5.66
N GLU A 161 -16.01 -5.26 -6.71
CA GLU A 161 -16.06 -4.47 -7.95
C GLU A 161 -16.58 -3.05 -7.69
N GLY A 162 -15.85 -2.06 -8.23
CA GLY A 162 -16.19 -0.65 -8.06
C GLY A 162 -15.68 -0.03 -6.76
N GLU A 163 -14.73 -0.67 -6.08
CA GLU A 163 -14.10 -0.14 -4.88
C GLU A 163 -12.60 0.17 -5.08
N ILE A 164 -12.16 1.23 -4.39
CA ILE A 164 -10.75 1.53 -4.09
C ILE A 164 -10.59 1.49 -2.58
N TRP A 165 -9.58 0.77 -2.11
CA TRP A 165 -9.22 0.63 -0.71
C TRP A 165 -7.94 1.42 -0.41
N ILE A 166 -7.93 2.13 0.71
CA ILE A 166 -6.77 2.85 1.23
C ILE A 166 -6.54 2.38 2.65
N ASP A 167 -5.32 1.96 2.96
CA ASP A 167 -4.92 1.52 4.30
C ASP A 167 -5.14 2.65 5.33
N ASP A 168 -5.70 2.29 6.50
CA ASP A 168 -5.99 3.23 7.56
C ASP A 168 -4.75 3.75 8.29
N ASP A 169 -3.61 3.06 8.16
CA ASP A 169 -2.34 3.50 8.74
C ASP A 169 -1.70 4.67 7.97
N VAL A 170 -2.11 4.92 6.72
CA VAL A 170 -1.61 6.03 5.90
C VAL A 170 -2.06 7.40 6.46
N SER A 171 -1.17 8.41 6.45
CA SER A 171 -1.50 9.78 6.85
C SER A 171 -2.48 10.47 5.88
N GLN A 172 -3.32 11.40 6.35
CA GLN A 172 -4.29 12.07 5.47
C GLN A 172 -3.66 12.80 4.28
N LYS A 173 -2.43 13.30 4.43
CA LYS A 173 -1.71 13.98 3.34
C LYS A 173 -1.32 12.98 2.25
N GLU A 174 -0.86 11.81 2.67
CA GLU A 174 -0.41 10.76 1.75
C GLU A 174 -1.58 10.04 1.07
N ARG A 175 -2.71 9.88 1.77
CA ARG A 175 -3.94 9.27 1.22
C ARG A 175 -4.40 9.89 -0.10
N LYS A 176 -4.20 11.19 -0.29
CA LYS A 176 -4.57 11.85 -1.55
C LYS A 176 -3.71 11.38 -2.71
N PHE A 177 -2.41 11.21 -2.50
CA PHE A 177 -1.48 10.74 -3.52
C PHE A 177 -1.78 9.29 -3.88
N ILE A 178 -1.97 8.44 -2.88
CA ILE A 178 -2.38 7.04 -3.06
C ILE A 178 -3.72 6.96 -3.79
N LEU A 179 -4.73 7.74 -3.39
CA LEU A 179 -6.02 7.75 -4.09
C LEU A 179 -5.88 8.16 -5.56
N LEU A 180 -5.05 9.17 -5.86
CA LEU A 180 -4.79 9.57 -7.24
C LEU A 180 -4.15 8.42 -8.03
N HIS A 181 -3.15 7.75 -7.44
CA HIS A 181 -2.47 6.59 -8.01
C HIS A 181 -3.48 5.50 -8.35
N GLU A 182 -4.21 5.02 -7.34
CA GLU A 182 -5.19 3.95 -7.46
C GLU A 182 -6.30 4.28 -8.46
N ALA A 183 -6.84 5.51 -8.43
CA ALA A 183 -7.91 5.90 -9.35
C ALA A 183 -7.43 5.95 -10.81
N HIS A 184 -6.22 6.46 -11.04
CA HIS A 184 -5.63 6.52 -12.38
C HIS A 184 -5.30 5.13 -12.92
N GLU A 185 -4.65 4.29 -12.10
CA GLU A 185 -4.34 2.91 -12.45
C GLU A 185 -5.60 2.13 -12.81
N ARG A 186 -6.62 2.19 -11.94
CA ARG A 186 -7.91 1.52 -12.13
C ARG A 186 -8.59 1.91 -13.43
N TYR A 187 -8.57 3.21 -13.76
CA TYR A 187 -9.16 3.71 -14.99
C TYR A 187 -8.48 3.09 -16.21
N LEU A 188 -7.13 3.11 -16.26
CA LEU A 188 -6.36 2.56 -17.36
C LEU A 188 -6.56 1.04 -17.50
N MET A 189 -6.55 0.31 -16.38
CA MET A 189 -6.83 -1.13 -16.39
C MET A 189 -8.25 -1.44 -16.83
N SER A 190 -9.23 -0.63 -16.44
CA SER A 190 -10.62 -0.75 -16.92
C SER A 190 -10.77 -0.46 -18.42
N LYS A 191 -9.78 0.19 -19.04
CA LYS A 191 -9.67 0.40 -20.49
C LYS A 191 -8.87 -0.70 -21.21
N GLY A 192 -8.42 -1.73 -20.49
CA GLY A 192 -7.67 -2.85 -21.05
C GLY A 192 -6.16 -2.65 -21.07
N LYS A 193 -5.61 -1.62 -20.40
CA LYS A 193 -4.16 -1.53 -20.19
C LYS A 193 -3.70 -2.55 -19.16
N ASN A 194 -2.49 -3.09 -19.35
CA ASN A 194 -1.90 -4.01 -18.37
C ASN A 194 -1.38 -3.25 -17.13
N TYR A 195 -1.22 -3.99 -16.03
CA TYR A 195 -0.76 -3.46 -14.75
C TYR A 195 0.53 -2.64 -14.87
N ARG A 196 1.59 -3.18 -15.48
CA ARG A 196 2.89 -2.51 -15.58
C ARG A 196 2.79 -1.14 -16.26
N HIS A 197 1.98 -1.01 -17.30
CA HIS A 197 1.75 0.26 -17.97
C HIS A 197 0.97 1.23 -17.08
N SER A 198 -0.12 0.74 -16.46
CA SER A 198 -0.99 1.56 -15.63
C SER A 198 -0.27 2.06 -14.38
N HIS A 199 0.44 1.19 -13.65
CA HIS A 199 1.25 1.52 -12.48
C HIS A 199 2.30 2.58 -12.79
N ARG A 200 3.09 2.38 -13.86
CA ARG A 200 4.10 3.37 -14.25
C ARG A 200 3.49 4.73 -14.60
N SER A 201 2.30 4.75 -15.21
CA SER A 201 1.57 6.00 -15.48
C SER A 201 1.08 6.65 -14.19
N ALA A 202 0.60 5.85 -13.24
CA ALA A 202 0.14 6.28 -11.93
C ALA A 202 1.28 6.88 -11.08
N SER A 203 2.43 6.21 -10.97
CA SER A 203 3.63 6.77 -10.29
C SER A 203 4.05 8.11 -10.90
N LYS A 204 3.95 8.25 -12.23
CA LYS A 204 4.31 9.50 -12.93
C LYS A 204 3.38 10.67 -12.58
N ILE A 205 2.06 10.47 -12.62
CA ILE A 205 1.11 11.55 -12.29
C ILE A 205 1.19 11.93 -10.81
N GLU A 206 1.43 10.96 -9.93
CA GLU A 206 1.66 11.17 -8.52
C GLU A 206 2.92 12.01 -8.27
N HIS A 207 4.06 11.61 -8.87
CA HIS A 207 5.32 12.35 -8.81
C HIS A 207 5.17 13.79 -9.33
N ASP A 208 4.46 13.97 -10.44
CA ASP A 208 4.16 15.29 -10.98
C ASP A 208 3.35 16.16 -9.98
N CYS A 209 2.41 15.58 -9.24
CA CYS A 209 1.68 16.29 -8.18
C CYS A 209 2.58 16.64 -6.99
N ARG A 210 3.51 15.75 -6.62
CA ARG A 210 4.47 15.98 -5.51
C ARG A 210 5.46 17.10 -5.83
N ILE A 211 6.05 17.09 -7.03
CA ILE A 211 7.17 17.98 -7.39
C ILE A 211 6.71 19.24 -8.12
N LYS A 212 5.81 19.11 -9.10
CA LYS A 212 5.40 20.24 -9.95
C LYS A 212 4.24 21.03 -9.37
N LYS A 213 3.82 20.73 -8.13
CA LYS A 213 2.70 21.37 -7.41
C LYS A 213 1.41 21.42 -8.23
N ARG A 214 1.14 20.40 -9.06
CA ARG A 214 -0.18 20.24 -9.68
C ARG A 214 -1.24 20.15 -8.58
N ASN A 215 -2.43 20.66 -8.86
CA ASN A 215 -3.52 20.60 -7.89
C ASN A 215 -4.04 19.16 -7.78
N ILE A 216 -3.59 18.46 -6.74
CA ILE A 216 -3.95 17.06 -6.49
C ILE A 216 -5.45 16.84 -6.38
N ASP A 217 -6.20 17.77 -5.78
CA ASP A 217 -7.65 17.63 -5.61
C ASP A 217 -8.37 17.71 -6.97
N LEU A 218 -7.85 18.51 -7.90
CA LEU A 218 -8.36 18.57 -9.27
C LEU A 218 -8.05 17.28 -10.04
N GLU A 219 -6.84 16.74 -9.93
CA GLU A 219 -6.47 15.49 -10.60
C GLU A 219 -7.28 14.31 -10.08
N ILE A 220 -7.46 14.18 -8.76
CA ILE A 220 -8.32 13.15 -8.16
C ILE A 220 -9.74 13.30 -8.71
N LYS A 221 -10.31 14.50 -8.70
CA LYS A 221 -11.67 14.73 -9.21
C LYS A 221 -11.81 14.28 -10.67
N ASN A 222 -10.80 14.53 -11.49
CA ASN A 222 -10.79 14.10 -12.89
C ASN A 222 -10.74 12.58 -13.03
N GLU A 223 -9.86 11.89 -12.30
CA GLU A 223 -9.73 10.44 -12.35
C GLU A 223 -10.96 9.71 -11.79
N ILE A 224 -11.54 10.23 -10.70
CA ILE A 224 -12.80 9.71 -10.16
C ILE A 224 -13.93 9.86 -11.19
N LYS A 225 -14.06 11.03 -11.84
CA LYS A 225 -15.09 11.25 -12.88
C LYS A 225 -14.96 10.25 -14.03
N LYS A 226 -13.74 9.99 -14.51
CA LYS A 226 -13.50 9.01 -15.57
C LYS A 226 -13.94 7.59 -15.17
N ASN A 227 -13.63 7.19 -13.93
CA ASN A 227 -14.07 5.90 -13.38
C ASN A 227 -15.60 5.82 -13.24
N ASP A 228 -16.23 6.87 -12.76
CA ASP A 228 -17.69 6.95 -12.63
C ASP A 228 -18.40 6.77 -13.97
N GLU A 229 -17.90 7.41 -15.03
CA GLU A 229 -18.44 7.27 -16.38
C GLU A 229 -18.35 5.83 -16.89
N LEU A 230 -17.26 5.13 -16.58
CA LEU A 230 -17.11 3.70 -16.91
C LEU A 230 -18.10 2.83 -16.14
N ILE A 231 -18.23 3.05 -14.83
CA ILE A 231 -19.15 2.27 -13.98
C ILE A 231 -20.60 2.51 -14.40
N LYS A 232 -20.99 3.77 -14.67
CA LYS A 232 -22.32 4.13 -15.18
C LYS A 232 -22.62 3.44 -16.51
N LYS A 233 -21.68 3.49 -17.47
CA LYS A 233 -21.84 2.81 -18.77
C LYS A 233 -22.00 1.30 -18.60
N LYS A 234 -21.24 0.67 -17.70
CA LYS A 234 -21.35 -0.77 -17.41
C LYS A 234 -22.71 -1.12 -16.79
N ARG A 235 -23.17 -0.34 -15.80
CA ARG A 235 -24.49 -0.53 -15.16
C ARG A 235 -25.62 -0.39 -16.18
N ASN A 236 -25.60 0.65 -17.01
CA ASN A 236 -26.64 0.89 -18.01
C ASN A 236 -26.69 -0.22 -19.09
N LYS A 237 -25.55 -0.79 -19.48
CA LYS A 237 -25.53 -1.97 -20.37
C LYS A 237 -26.06 -3.24 -19.70
N GLY A 238 -25.88 -3.38 -18.39
CA GLY A 238 -26.41 -4.51 -17.60
C GLY A 238 -27.94 -4.53 -17.47
N TYR A 239 -28.61 -3.39 -17.68
CA TYR A 239 -30.08 -3.29 -17.65
C TYR A 239 -30.75 -3.49 -19.03
N LEU A 240 -29.99 -3.73 -20.10
CA LEU A 240 -30.52 -3.97 -21.45
C LEU A 240 -30.74 -5.45 -21.79
N HIS A 241 -30.61 -6.34 -20.80
CA HIS A 241 -30.90 -7.78 -20.94
C HIS A 241 -31.87 -8.23 -19.85
N TYR A 242 -33.12 -7.77 -19.94
CA TYR A 242 -34.31 -8.45 -19.39
C TYR A 242 -35.47 -8.21 -20.34
#